data_AF-A0A090VYU9-F1
#
_entry.id   AF-A0A090VYU9-F1
#
_cell.length_a   1.000
_cell.length_b   1.000
_cell.length_c   1.000
_cell.angle_alpha   90.00
_cell.angle_beta   90.00
_cell.angle_gamma   90.00
#
_symmetry.space_group_name_H-M   'P 1'
#
loop_
_entity.id
_entity.type
_entity.pdbx_description
1 polymer ?
#
loop_
_entity_poly.entity_id
_entity_poly.type
_entity_poly.pdbx_seq_one_letter_code
_entity_poly.pdbx_strand_id
1 'polypeptide(L)'
;MFVDASKALNVFTAVLIIACPCAIALAAPFTFGNMLRIFGKLKFYAKNASVIEQLAAINTIIFDKTGTITANKETSIAYEGMALSSTEEVLLKSSLRNSNHPLSRSLYALLQDNDILTLDDYEEHIGKGICATHNNNSIKIGSAPFVGHSSESTILNTAVHVSTNNTYKGKFTFYNKYRKGLSKLFNKLKKEYDLVILSGDNAGEKENLTKLLPAKTKLFFNQKPEDKLEYIKHHQSSGAKVLMIGDGLNDAGALAQSDVGIAISEDVNVFSPACDAILDASKFNSLYHFIKASKQAITIIKWSFVLSFVYNAIGLYFAVTGQLAPVVAAILMPLSSISIVVFTTVCTNIIGRKLK
;
A
#
# COMPACT_ATOMS: atom_id res chain seq x y z
N MET A 1 -43.76 12.34 -52.00
CA MET A 1 -42.86 11.46 -51.22
C MET A 1 -43.64 10.19 -50.92
N PHE A 2 -43.64 9.23 -51.86
CA PHE A 2 -44.32 7.95 -51.66
C PHE A 2 -43.43 7.11 -50.74
N VAL A 3 -43.81 7.03 -49.47
CA VAL A 3 -43.13 6.19 -48.48
C VAL A 3 -43.60 4.77 -48.74
N ASP A 4 -42.70 3.94 -49.26
CA ASP A 4 -42.94 2.51 -49.47
C ASP A 4 -43.20 1.84 -48.11
N ALA A 5 -44.46 1.51 -47.84
CA ALA A 5 -44.89 0.91 -46.57
C ALA A 5 -44.14 -0.39 -46.25
N SER A 6 -43.65 -1.10 -47.27
CA SER A 6 -42.85 -2.31 -47.10
C SER A 6 -41.45 -2.04 -46.51
N LYS A 7 -40.90 -0.83 -46.73
CA LYS A 7 -39.62 -0.41 -46.14
C LYS A 7 -39.76 0.05 -44.71
N ALA A 8 -40.92 0.55 -44.30
CA ALA A 8 -41.14 1.07 -42.95
C ALA A 8 -40.84 0.01 -41.87
N LEU A 9 -41.30 -1.23 -42.08
CA LEU A 9 -41.05 -2.32 -41.13
C LEU A 9 -39.56 -2.69 -41.05
N ASN A 10 -38.86 -2.69 -42.19
CA ASN A 10 -37.43 -2.99 -42.26
C ASN A 10 -36.59 -1.90 -41.59
N VAL A 11 -36.91 -0.62 -41.84
CA VAL A 11 -36.28 0.53 -41.18
C VAL A 11 -36.50 0.48 -39.68
N PHE A 12 -37.74 0.29 -39.23
CA PHE A 12 -38.08 0.19 -37.82
C PHE A 12 -37.29 -0.91 -37.12
N THR A 13 -37.25 -2.11 -37.71
CA THR A 13 -36.51 -3.25 -37.17
C THR A 13 -35.01 -2.99 -37.12
N ALA A 14 -34.42 -2.43 -38.19
CA ALA A 14 -32.99 -2.10 -38.23
C ALA A 14 -32.61 -1.05 -37.18
N VAL A 15 -33.45 -0.03 -36.97
CA VAL A 15 -33.26 1.00 -35.94
C VAL A 15 -33.27 0.38 -34.54
N LEU A 16 -34.23 -0.49 -34.23
CA LEU A 16 -34.29 -1.16 -32.93
C LEU A 16 -33.05 -2.02 -32.65
N ILE A 17 -32.56 -2.74 -33.67
CA ILE A 17 -31.37 -3.59 -33.53
C ILE A 17 -30.12 -2.73 -33.28
N ILE A 18 -29.90 -1.69 -34.10
CA ILE A 18 -28.67 -0.90 -34.05
C ILE A 18 -28.61 0.06 -32.86
N ALA A 19 -29.77 0.43 -32.30
CA ALA A 19 -29.85 1.31 -31.14
C ALA A 19 -29.39 0.64 -29.84
N CYS A 20 -29.24 -0.70 -29.76
CA CYS A 20 -28.75 -1.34 -28.54
C CYS A 20 -27.33 -0.85 -28.18
N PRO A 21 -27.10 -0.36 -26.96
CA PRO A 21 -25.76 0.00 -26.48
C PRO A 21 -25.01 -1.23 -25.94
N CYS A 22 -25.03 -2.33 -26.69
CA CYS A 22 -24.51 -3.62 -26.23
C CYS A 22 -22.98 -3.57 -25.97
N ALA A 23 -22.21 -2.85 -26.80
CA ALA A 23 -20.75 -2.74 -26.66
C ALA A 23 -20.32 -1.85 -25.46
N ILE A 24 -21.15 -0.86 -25.10
CA ILE A 24 -20.95 0.00 -23.93
C ILE A 24 -20.96 -0.82 -22.64
N ALA A 25 -21.92 -1.73 -22.50
CA ALA A 25 -22.07 -2.56 -21.31
C ALA A 25 -20.85 -3.47 -21.07
N LEU A 26 -20.14 -3.85 -22.13
CA LEU A 26 -18.97 -4.73 -22.05
C LEU A 26 -17.65 -3.98 -21.79
N ALA A 27 -17.57 -2.68 -22.12
CA ALA A 27 -16.31 -1.95 -22.03
C ALA A 27 -15.70 -1.93 -20.62
N ALA A 28 -16.51 -1.66 -19.59
CA ALA A 28 -16.04 -1.58 -18.20
C ALA A 28 -15.66 -2.97 -17.61
N PRO A 29 -16.51 -4.02 -17.67
CA PRO A 29 -16.15 -5.35 -17.17
C PRO A 29 -14.88 -5.91 -17.79
N PHE A 30 -14.69 -5.76 -19.10
CA PHE A 30 -13.49 -6.25 -19.79
C PHE A 30 -12.25 -5.41 -19.46
N THR A 31 -12.38 -4.08 -19.38
CA THR A 31 -11.27 -3.21 -18.99
C THR A 31 -10.82 -3.52 -17.56
N PHE A 32 -11.73 -3.48 -16.59
CA PHE A 32 -11.37 -3.71 -15.19
C PHE A 32 -10.98 -5.15 -14.91
N GLY A 33 -11.68 -6.14 -15.49
CA GLY A 33 -11.31 -7.55 -15.37
C GLY A 33 -9.90 -7.82 -15.88
N ASN A 34 -9.53 -7.24 -17.03
CA ASN A 34 -8.17 -7.38 -17.54
C ASN A 34 -7.14 -6.63 -16.69
N MET A 35 -7.48 -5.45 -16.16
CA MET A 35 -6.63 -4.69 -15.26
C MET A 35 -6.37 -5.43 -13.94
N LEU A 36 -7.39 -6.06 -13.34
CA LEU A 36 -7.24 -6.92 -12.15
C LEU A 36 -6.24 -8.04 -12.40
N ARG A 37 -6.36 -8.73 -13.54
CA ARG A 37 -5.41 -9.77 -13.96
C ARG A 37 -3.98 -9.23 -14.10
N ILE A 38 -3.80 -8.05 -14.70
CA ILE A 38 -2.50 -7.42 -14.88
C ILE A 38 -1.90 -7.01 -13.52
N PHE A 39 -2.69 -6.38 -12.66
CA PHE A 39 -2.28 -5.94 -11.33
C PHE A 39 -1.85 -7.14 -10.47
N GLY A 40 -2.65 -8.21 -10.44
CA GLY A 40 -2.31 -9.44 -9.69
C GLY A 40 -0.99 -10.06 -10.16
N LYS A 41 -0.73 -10.10 -11.48
CA LYS A 41 0.57 -10.56 -12.02
C LYS A 41 1.75 -9.66 -11.64
N LEU A 42 1.48 -8.42 -11.29
CA LEU A 42 2.47 -7.43 -10.86
C LEU A 42 2.48 -7.23 -9.34
N LYS A 43 1.91 -8.18 -8.59
CA LYS A 43 1.87 -8.22 -7.13
C LYS A 43 1.10 -7.06 -6.48
N PHE A 44 0.08 -6.57 -7.18
CA PHE A 44 -0.93 -5.68 -6.62
C PHE A 44 -2.29 -6.37 -6.69
N TYR A 45 -2.80 -6.77 -5.53
CA TYR A 45 -3.96 -7.65 -5.40
C TYR A 45 -5.17 -6.83 -4.95
N ALA A 46 -5.95 -6.33 -5.91
CA ALA A 46 -7.21 -5.65 -5.60
C ALA A 46 -8.35 -6.67 -5.40
N LYS A 47 -9.18 -6.44 -4.39
CA LYS A 47 -10.29 -7.32 -4.00
C LYS A 47 -11.36 -7.46 -5.09
N ASN A 48 -11.64 -6.37 -5.81
CA ASN A 48 -12.62 -6.33 -6.88
C ASN A 48 -12.34 -5.17 -7.86
N ALA A 49 -13.14 -5.07 -8.92
CA ALA A 49 -13.00 -4.07 -9.97
C ALA A 49 -13.26 -2.63 -9.49
N SER A 50 -14.14 -2.44 -8.51
CA SER A 50 -14.49 -1.09 -8.03
C SER A 50 -13.30 -0.40 -7.37
N VAL A 51 -12.36 -1.15 -6.79
CA VAL A 51 -11.11 -0.59 -6.27
C VAL A 51 -10.32 0.15 -7.36
N ILE A 52 -10.25 -0.41 -8.57
CA ILE A 52 -9.53 0.21 -9.69
C ILE A 52 -10.24 1.50 -10.12
N GLU A 53 -11.57 1.49 -10.15
CA GLU A 53 -12.37 2.66 -10.46
C GLU A 53 -12.20 3.77 -9.41
N GLN A 54 -12.33 3.44 -8.13
CA GLN A 54 -12.16 4.38 -7.02
C GLN A 54 -10.74 4.95 -6.97
N LEU A 55 -9.71 4.12 -7.23
CA LEU A 55 -8.32 4.56 -7.33
C LEU A 55 -8.11 5.65 -8.39
N ALA A 56 -8.86 5.63 -9.48
CA ALA A 56 -8.77 6.64 -10.52
C ALA A 56 -9.29 8.02 -10.06
N ALA A 57 -10.18 8.05 -9.08
CA ALA A 57 -10.81 9.27 -8.56
C ALA A 57 -10.07 9.90 -7.36
N ILE A 58 -9.08 9.21 -6.80
CA ILE A 58 -8.31 9.67 -5.64
C ILE A 58 -7.61 11.00 -5.92
N ASN A 59 -7.62 11.88 -4.92
CA ASN A 59 -6.89 13.15 -4.93
C ASN A 59 -5.98 13.34 -3.69
N THR A 60 -6.23 12.62 -2.61
CA THR A 60 -5.48 12.72 -1.35
C THR A 60 -4.94 11.35 -0.97
N ILE A 61 -3.66 11.27 -0.62
CA ILE A 61 -3.01 10.03 -0.21
C ILE A 61 -2.45 10.20 1.19
N ILE A 62 -2.91 9.32 2.07
CA ILE A 62 -2.52 9.27 3.48
C ILE A 62 -1.72 7.99 3.69
N PHE A 63 -0.54 8.12 4.26
CA PHE A 63 0.33 7.01 4.60
C PHE A 63 0.37 6.85 6.12
N ASP A 64 0.22 5.62 6.60
CA ASP A 64 0.78 5.28 7.91
C ASP A 64 2.32 5.31 7.82
N LYS A 65 2.98 5.50 8.96
CA LYS A 65 4.45 5.47 9.00
C LYS A 65 4.94 4.03 9.14
N THR A 66 4.62 3.42 10.27
CA THR A 66 5.20 2.15 10.71
C THR A 66 4.65 1.01 9.87
N GLY A 67 5.51 0.11 9.38
CA GLY A 67 5.15 -0.99 8.47
C GLY A 67 4.83 -0.57 7.03
N THR A 68 4.50 0.70 6.82
CA THR A 68 4.10 1.24 5.51
C THR A 68 5.23 1.95 4.78
N ILE A 69 5.75 3.07 5.29
CA ILE A 69 6.90 3.76 4.67
C ILE A 69 8.22 3.26 5.26
N THR A 70 8.18 2.67 6.45
CA THR A 70 9.29 1.93 7.05
C THR A 70 9.19 0.45 6.70
N ALA A 71 10.33 -0.22 6.58
CA ALA A 71 10.37 -1.66 6.30
C ALA A 71 10.43 -2.44 7.62
N ASN A 72 9.43 -3.31 7.88
CA ASN A 72 9.35 -4.10 9.12
C ASN A 72 10.51 -5.10 9.31
N LYS A 73 11.21 -5.49 8.24
CA LYS A 73 12.30 -6.48 8.27
C LYS A 73 13.71 -5.88 8.34
N GLU A 74 13.87 -4.59 8.08
CA GLU A 74 15.19 -3.94 8.02
C GLU A 74 15.33 -2.89 9.13
N THR A 75 15.40 -3.33 10.38
CA THR A 75 15.73 -2.42 11.50
C THR A 75 17.25 -2.33 11.62
N SER A 76 17.82 -1.14 11.48
CA SER A 76 19.26 -0.95 11.76
C SER A 76 19.45 -0.70 13.24
N ILE A 77 20.33 -1.46 13.87
CA ILE A 77 20.68 -1.31 15.29
C ILE A 77 22.10 -0.77 15.35
N ALA A 78 22.29 0.34 16.06
CA ALA A 78 23.62 0.90 16.32
C ALA A 78 23.94 0.78 17.81
N TYR A 79 25.13 0.29 18.14
CA TYR A 79 25.62 0.23 19.50
C TYR A 79 26.45 1.47 19.83
N GLU A 80 26.13 2.12 20.95
CA GLU A 80 26.86 3.26 21.49
C GLU A 80 27.25 2.95 22.94
N GLY A 81 28.56 2.89 23.23
CA GLY A 81 29.06 2.64 24.57
C GLY A 81 30.47 2.02 24.58
N MET A 82 30.84 1.46 25.74
CA MET A 82 32.05 0.67 25.89
C MET A 82 31.95 -0.63 25.09
N ALA A 83 33.03 -1.00 24.40
CA ALA A 83 33.11 -2.27 23.70
C ALA A 83 32.85 -3.43 24.66
N LEU A 84 31.98 -4.35 24.25
CA LEU A 84 31.69 -5.57 25.00
C LEU A 84 32.85 -6.55 24.80
N SER A 85 33.24 -7.27 25.85
CA SER A 85 34.16 -8.40 25.69
C SER A 85 33.47 -9.57 24.99
N SER A 86 34.25 -10.50 24.41
CA SER A 86 33.70 -11.72 23.80
C SER A 86 32.79 -12.51 24.75
N THR A 87 33.17 -12.59 26.03
CA THR A 87 32.36 -13.21 27.09
C THR A 87 31.04 -12.49 27.34
N GLU A 88 31.03 -11.15 27.28
CA GLU A 88 29.84 -10.32 27.46
C GLU A 88 28.90 -10.43 26.24
N GLU A 89 29.43 -10.50 25.03
CA GLU A 89 28.65 -10.70 23.80
C GLU A 89 27.96 -12.06 23.78
N VAL A 90 28.67 -13.12 24.19
CA VAL A 90 28.10 -14.47 24.29
C VAL A 90 26.99 -14.51 25.36
N LEU A 91 27.22 -13.90 26.52
CA LEU A 91 26.23 -13.82 27.60
C LEU A 91 24.99 -13.01 27.16
N LEU A 92 25.20 -11.90 26.47
CA LEU A 92 24.15 -11.08 25.86
C LEU A 92 23.31 -11.89 24.88
N LYS A 93 23.94 -12.56 23.90
CA LYS A 93 23.24 -13.37 22.90
C LYS A 93 22.46 -14.51 23.55
N SER A 94 23.05 -15.19 24.54
CA SER A 94 22.39 -16.29 25.27
C SER A 94 21.17 -15.80 26.05
N SER A 95 21.26 -14.62 26.69
CA SER A 95 20.15 -13.99 27.41
C SER A 95 18.98 -13.63 26.47
N LEU A 96 19.30 -13.05 25.31
CA LEU A 96 18.28 -12.64 24.33
C LEU A 96 17.55 -13.82 23.69
N ARG A 97 18.18 -15.00 23.62
CA ARG A 97 17.59 -16.22 23.04
C ARG A 97 16.31 -16.64 23.76
N ASN A 98 16.25 -16.46 25.07
CA ASN A 98 15.11 -16.87 25.91
C ASN A 98 13.91 -15.92 25.83
N SER A 99 14.09 -14.66 25.39
CA SER A 99 13.00 -13.68 25.30
C SER A 99 12.28 -13.76 23.96
N ASN A 100 10.94 -13.70 24.00
CA ASN A 100 10.09 -13.62 22.81
C ASN A 100 9.81 -12.17 22.37
N HIS A 101 10.34 -11.18 23.07
CA HIS A 101 10.10 -9.78 22.71
C HIS A 101 10.72 -9.43 21.34
N PRO A 102 10.02 -8.68 20.46
CA PRO A 102 10.52 -8.36 19.12
C PRO A 102 11.91 -7.70 19.11
N LEU A 103 12.16 -6.76 20.01
CA LEU A 103 13.48 -6.11 20.14
C LEU A 103 14.58 -7.11 20.52
N SER A 104 14.29 -8.07 21.40
CA SER A 104 15.23 -9.11 21.80
C SER A 104 15.56 -10.02 20.62
N ARG A 105 14.54 -10.41 19.84
CA ARG A 105 14.70 -11.22 18.63
C ARG A 105 15.51 -10.49 17.54
N SER A 106 15.25 -9.20 17.34
CA SER A 106 16.03 -8.38 16.40
C SER A 106 17.49 -8.23 16.83
N LEU A 107 17.76 -8.01 18.13
CA LEU A 107 19.13 -7.90 18.64
C LEU A 107 19.87 -9.24 18.59
N TYR A 108 19.20 -10.34 18.95
CA TYR A 108 19.73 -11.70 18.84
C TYR A 108 20.19 -12.04 17.42
N ALA A 109 19.40 -11.65 16.41
CA ALA A 109 19.71 -11.90 15.00
C ALA A 109 20.89 -11.05 14.48
N LEU A 110 21.21 -9.94 15.14
CA LEU A 110 22.31 -9.04 14.74
C LEU A 110 23.67 -9.47 15.31
N LEU A 111 23.67 -10.09 16.50
CA LEU A 111 24.90 -10.56 17.15
C LEU A 111 25.50 -11.76 16.41
N GLN A 112 26.83 -11.82 16.32
CA GLN A 112 27.54 -12.93 15.68
C GLN A 112 27.20 -14.28 16.31
N ASP A 113 27.23 -15.35 15.51
CA ASP A 113 27.07 -16.70 16.03
C ASP A 113 28.22 -17.03 16.99
N ASN A 114 27.82 -17.24 18.23
CA ASN A 114 28.66 -17.54 19.37
C ASN A 114 28.13 -18.84 19.99
N ASP A 115 28.99 -19.60 20.65
CA ASP A 115 28.58 -20.77 21.40
C ASP A 115 27.54 -20.38 22.46
N ILE A 116 26.36 -21.00 22.39
CA ILE A 116 25.25 -20.61 23.27
C ILE A 116 25.52 -21.16 24.66
N LEU A 117 25.50 -20.28 25.66
CA LEU A 117 25.69 -20.64 27.06
C LEU A 117 24.36 -21.07 27.68
N THR A 118 24.42 -22.07 28.56
CA THR A 118 23.33 -22.36 29.50
C THR A 118 23.42 -21.35 30.63
N LEU A 119 22.34 -20.59 30.86
CA LEU A 119 22.30 -19.59 31.94
C LEU A 119 22.02 -20.28 33.28
N ASP A 120 22.63 -19.80 34.35
CA ASP A 120 22.37 -20.28 35.71
C ASP A 120 21.05 -19.70 36.24
N ASP A 121 20.79 -18.43 35.94
CA ASP A 121 19.55 -17.73 36.28
C ASP A 121 19.09 -16.83 35.12
N TYR A 122 17.78 -16.70 34.97
CA TYR A 122 17.13 -15.88 33.95
C TYR A 122 15.78 -15.37 34.46
N GLU A 123 15.61 -14.05 34.50
CA GLU A 123 14.36 -13.39 34.84
C GLU A 123 14.00 -12.33 33.80
N GLU A 124 12.75 -12.33 33.33
CA GLU A 124 12.21 -11.31 32.42
C GLU A 124 11.14 -10.48 33.14
N HIS A 125 11.45 -9.21 33.39
CA HIS A 125 10.53 -8.26 33.99
C HIS A 125 9.77 -7.52 32.89
N ILE A 126 8.48 -7.84 32.76
CA ILE A 126 7.58 -7.26 31.75
C ILE A 126 7.64 -5.73 31.79
N GLY A 127 7.88 -5.12 30.63
CA GLY A 127 7.97 -3.67 30.47
C GLY A 127 9.25 -3.01 31.01
N LYS A 128 10.17 -3.77 31.61
CA LYS A 128 11.43 -3.25 32.16
C LYS A 128 12.67 -3.80 31.46
N GLY A 129 12.84 -5.11 31.41
CA GLY A 129 14.05 -5.74 30.88
C GLY A 129 14.26 -7.19 31.34
N ILE A 130 15.41 -7.73 30.97
CA ILE A 130 15.89 -9.10 31.23
C ILE A 130 17.09 -9.02 32.17
N CYS A 131 17.14 -9.90 33.16
CA CYS A 131 18.31 -10.15 33.99
C CYS A 131 18.75 -11.61 33.80
N ALA A 132 20.04 -11.84 33.68
CA ALA A 132 20.59 -13.20 33.56
C ALA A 132 21.98 -13.30 34.18
N THR A 133 22.33 -14.50 34.63
CA THR A 133 23.65 -14.80 35.18
C THR A 133 24.24 -16.08 34.59
N HIS A 134 25.57 -16.12 34.52
CA HIS A 134 26.33 -17.31 34.18
C HIS A 134 27.70 -17.25 34.86
N ASN A 135 28.02 -18.25 35.68
CA ASN A 135 29.13 -18.26 36.61
C ASN A 135 29.13 -16.99 37.50
N ASN A 136 30.24 -16.24 37.51
CA ASN A 136 30.35 -14.98 38.26
C ASN A 136 29.95 -13.73 37.45
N ASN A 137 29.42 -13.90 36.24
CA ASN A 137 29.02 -12.78 35.39
C ASN A 137 27.50 -12.60 35.41
N SER A 138 27.08 -11.35 35.56
CA SER A 138 25.68 -10.92 35.51
C SER A 138 25.47 -9.92 34.39
N ILE A 139 24.30 -9.98 33.73
CA ILE A 139 23.89 -9.02 32.71
C ILE A 139 22.46 -8.55 32.94
N LYS A 140 22.23 -7.26 32.72
CA LYS A 140 20.89 -6.66 32.65
C LYS A 140 20.73 -5.97 31.31
N ILE A 141 19.57 -6.19 30.67
CA ILE A 141 19.24 -5.70 29.33
C ILE A 141 17.86 -5.08 29.41
N GLY A 142 17.68 -3.80 29.09
CA GLY A 142 16.34 -3.20 29.16
C GLY A 142 16.31 -1.69 29.08
N SER A 143 15.29 -1.11 29.72
CA SER A 143 15.16 0.35 29.85
C SER A 143 16.31 0.96 30.65
N ALA A 144 16.64 2.25 30.41
CA ALA A 144 17.70 2.94 31.14
C ALA A 144 17.56 2.85 32.68
N PRO A 145 16.37 3.04 33.28
CA PRO A 145 16.19 2.92 34.72
C PRO A 145 16.44 1.50 35.23
N PHE A 146 16.12 0.47 34.43
CA PHE A 146 16.28 -0.93 34.82
C PHE A 146 17.75 -1.34 34.94
N VAL A 147 18.62 -0.81 34.07
CA VAL A 147 20.07 -1.05 34.13
C VAL A 147 20.81 -0.11 35.08
N GLY A 148 20.08 0.72 35.86
CA GLY A 148 20.68 1.66 36.80
C GLY A 148 21.31 2.90 36.15
N HIS A 149 20.88 3.27 34.94
CA HIS A 149 21.37 4.45 34.23
C HIS A 149 20.31 5.55 34.14
N SER A 150 20.64 6.75 34.59
CA SER A 150 19.85 7.96 34.38
C SER A 150 20.14 8.50 32.97
N SER A 151 19.24 8.27 32.02
CA SER A 151 19.38 8.83 30.67
C SER A 151 19.18 10.35 30.70
N GLU A 152 20.26 11.12 30.48
CA GLU A 152 20.20 12.58 30.28
C GLU A 152 19.69 12.98 28.88
N SER A 153 19.59 12.05 27.93
CA SER A 153 19.27 12.40 26.54
C SER A 153 17.77 12.38 26.26
N THR A 154 17.26 13.48 25.72
CA THR A 154 15.94 13.67 25.10
C THR A 154 15.75 12.91 23.78
N ILE A 155 16.61 11.93 23.47
CA ILE A 155 16.57 11.20 22.20
C ILE A 155 15.39 10.23 22.25
N LEU A 156 14.35 10.56 21.50
CA LEU A 156 13.06 9.87 21.38
C LEU A 156 13.12 8.50 20.66
N ASN A 157 14.31 7.99 20.37
CA ASN A 157 14.48 6.73 19.64
C ASN A 157 14.37 5.54 20.59
N THR A 158 13.80 4.44 20.11
CA THR A 158 13.74 3.18 20.85
C THR A 158 15.16 2.66 21.12
N ALA A 159 15.55 2.56 22.39
CA ALA A 159 16.87 2.10 22.79
C ALA A 159 16.78 1.02 23.87
N VAL A 160 17.65 0.01 23.76
CA VAL A 160 17.84 -1.05 24.76
C VAL A 160 19.21 -0.90 25.37
N HIS A 161 19.26 -0.69 26.68
CA HIS A 161 20.49 -0.48 27.43
C HIS A 161 21.03 -1.80 27.98
N VAL A 162 22.36 -1.87 28.12
CA VAL A 162 23.06 -3.05 28.63
C VAL A 162 23.99 -2.66 29.77
N SER A 163 23.95 -3.43 30.84
CA SER A 163 24.93 -3.38 31.93
C SER A 163 25.40 -4.78 32.28
N THR A 164 26.70 -4.96 32.52
CA THR A 164 27.28 -6.21 33.00
C THR A 164 27.98 -5.97 34.34
N ASN A 165 27.82 -6.88 35.30
CA ASN A 165 28.46 -6.78 36.63
C ASN A 165 28.28 -5.40 37.28
N ASN A 166 27.04 -4.87 37.23
CA ASN A 166 26.65 -3.53 37.70
C ASN A 166 27.39 -2.34 37.05
N THR A 167 28.08 -2.57 35.94
CA THR A 167 28.74 -1.54 35.14
C THR A 167 27.92 -1.28 33.88
N TYR A 168 27.49 -0.04 33.67
CA TYR A 168 26.79 0.35 32.45
C TYR A 168 27.73 0.25 31.24
N LYS A 169 27.36 -0.53 30.23
CA LYS A 169 28.19 -0.74 29.03
C LYS A 169 27.80 0.19 27.90
N GLY A 170 26.52 0.32 27.63
CA GLY A 170 26.07 1.10 26.49
C GLY A 170 24.60 0.86 26.17
N LYS A 171 24.20 1.31 24.99
CA LYS A 171 22.85 1.14 24.45
C LYS A 171 22.88 0.70 22.99
N PHE A 172 21.91 -0.12 22.64
CA PHE A 172 21.52 -0.44 21.27
C PHE A 172 20.36 0.45 20.87
N THR A 173 20.59 1.35 19.93
CA THR A 173 19.55 2.23 19.39
C THR A 173 18.97 1.63 18.13
N PHE A 174 17.64 1.49 18.09
CA PHE A 174 16.91 0.92 16.97
C PHE A 174 16.44 2.05 16.05
N TYR A 175 16.83 1.97 14.79
CA TYR A 175 16.41 2.92 13.76
C TYR A 175 15.52 2.19 12.75
N ASN A 176 14.31 2.72 12.57
CA ASN A 176 13.43 2.28 11.50
C ASN A 176 14.03 2.69 10.16
N LYS A 177 14.24 1.73 9.27
CA LYS A 177 14.72 2.05 7.93
C LYS A 177 13.54 2.33 7.01
N TYR A 178 13.64 3.44 6.29
CA TYR A 178 12.67 3.78 5.26
C TYR A 178 12.81 2.85 4.05
N ARG A 179 11.68 2.53 3.41
CA ARG A 179 11.64 1.73 2.19
C ARG A 179 12.47 2.40 1.09
N LYS A 180 13.24 1.59 0.35
CA LYS A 180 14.06 2.06 -0.78
C LYS A 180 13.16 2.78 -1.79
N GLY A 181 13.56 3.98 -2.21
CA GLY A 181 12.84 4.76 -3.21
C GLY A 181 11.69 5.63 -2.68
N LEU A 182 11.48 5.69 -1.36
CA LEU A 182 10.47 6.54 -0.70
C LEU A 182 10.47 7.99 -1.23
N SER A 183 11.62 8.67 -1.18
CA SER A 183 11.72 10.06 -1.66
C SER A 183 11.38 10.21 -3.15
N LYS A 184 11.72 9.22 -3.98
CA LYS A 184 11.37 9.24 -5.41
C LYS A 184 9.86 9.08 -5.61
N LEU A 185 9.23 8.19 -4.85
CA LEU A 185 7.78 7.98 -4.89
C LEU A 185 7.02 9.24 -4.47
N PHE A 186 7.34 9.82 -3.31
CA PHE A 186 6.68 11.05 -2.83
C PHE A 186 6.88 12.23 -3.79
N ASN A 187 8.06 12.36 -4.41
CA ASN A 187 8.30 13.39 -5.41
C ASN A 187 7.49 13.22 -6.71
N LYS A 188 7.08 12.00 -7.06
CA LYS A 188 6.14 11.76 -8.15
C LYS A 188 4.71 12.08 -7.71
N LEU A 189 4.32 11.62 -6.53
CA LEU A 189 2.95 11.79 -6.03
C LEU A 189 2.60 13.25 -5.73
N LYS A 190 3.52 14.06 -5.19
CA LYS A 190 3.28 15.47 -4.83
C LYS A 190 2.79 16.35 -5.97
N LYS A 191 2.98 15.91 -7.22
CA LYS A 191 2.59 16.66 -8.43
C LYS A 191 1.09 16.61 -8.68
N GLU A 192 0.43 15.55 -8.22
CA GLU A 192 -0.97 15.24 -8.54
C GLU A 192 -1.84 15.02 -7.30
N TYR A 193 -1.23 14.81 -6.12
CA TYR A 193 -1.96 14.43 -4.90
C TYR A 193 -1.49 15.22 -3.68
N ASP A 194 -2.42 15.48 -2.77
CA ASP A 194 -2.12 15.95 -1.43
C ASP A 194 -1.60 14.80 -0.57
N LEU A 195 -0.44 14.99 0.06
CA LEU A 195 0.27 13.95 0.79
C LEU A 195 0.24 14.21 2.29
N VAL A 196 -0.16 13.18 3.04
CA VAL A 196 -0.21 13.20 4.50
C VAL A 196 0.46 11.94 5.04
N ILE A 197 1.21 12.09 6.14
CA ILE A 197 1.68 10.97 6.94
C ILE A 197 1.05 11.08 8.33
N LEU A 198 0.41 10.00 8.75
CA LEU A 198 -0.11 9.82 10.10
C LEU A 198 0.77 8.78 10.80
N SER A 199 1.19 9.05 12.03
CA SER A 199 1.99 8.12 12.82
C SER A 199 1.54 8.11 14.26
N GLY A 200 1.45 6.92 14.85
CA GLY A 200 1.27 6.75 16.30
C GLY A 200 2.56 7.01 17.09
N ASP A 201 3.71 6.98 16.42
CA ASP A 201 4.99 7.20 17.06
C ASP A 201 5.18 8.68 17.44
N ASN A 202 6.13 8.92 18.34
CA ASN A 202 6.52 10.26 18.74
C ASN A 202 7.17 11.06 17.59
N ALA A 203 7.32 12.37 17.79
CA ALA A 203 7.87 13.28 16.78
C ALA A 203 9.40 13.18 16.58
N GLY A 204 10.08 12.17 17.15
CA GLY A 204 11.53 12.02 17.08
C GLY A 204 12.09 11.92 15.66
N GLU A 205 11.31 11.35 14.73
CA GLU A 205 11.71 11.22 13.32
C GLU A 205 11.26 12.38 12.42
N LYS A 206 10.65 13.43 12.99
CA LYS A 206 10.08 14.54 12.21
C LYS A 206 11.12 15.25 11.34
N GLU A 207 12.30 15.54 11.87
CA GLU A 207 13.36 16.21 11.11
C GLU A 207 13.87 15.34 9.95
N ASN A 208 14.06 14.04 10.19
CA ASN A 208 14.51 13.10 9.17
C ASN A 208 13.49 12.97 8.04
N LEU A 209 12.21 12.83 8.39
CA LEU A 209 11.12 12.78 7.41
C LEU A 209 10.99 14.09 6.62
N THR A 210 11.14 15.24 7.29
CA THR A 210 11.06 16.55 6.62
C THR A 210 12.18 16.74 5.59
N LYS A 211 13.39 16.20 5.85
CA LYS A 211 14.50 16.21 4.89
C LYS A 211 14.28 15.25 3.71
N LEU A 212 13.67 14.09 3.95
CA LEU A 212 13.47 13.03 2.95
C LEU A 212 12.26 13.28 2.04
N LEU A 213 11.27 14.02 2.53
CA LEU A 213 9.97 14.19 1.90
C LEU A 213 9.80 15.61 1.34
N PRO A 214 8.88 15.79 0.37
CA PRO A 214 8.56 17.12 -0.13
C PRO A 214 8.00 18.04 0.97
N ALA A 215 8.39 19.32 0.96
CA ALA A 215 8.03 20.30 1.99
C ALA A 215 6.52 20.49 2.23
N LYS A 216 5.67 20.20 1.25
CA LYS A 216 4.20 20.29 1.37
C LYS A 216 3.55 19.07 2.05
N THR A 217 4.32 18.03 2.36
CA THR A 217 3.79 16.82 3.00
C THR A 217 3.43 17.13 4.44
N LYS A 218 2.17 16.90 4.83
CA LYS A 218 1.72 17.12 6.20
C LYS A 218 2.13 15.92 7.06
N LEU A 219 2.73 16.17 8.23
CA LEU A 219 3.20 15.14 9.15
C LEU A 219 2.48 15.28 10.49
N PHE A 220 1.76 14.24 10.89
CA PHE A 220 1.08 14.16 12.19
C PHE A 220 1.60 12.96 12.98
N PHE A 221 2.00 13.21 14.23
CA PHE A 221 2.58 12.24 15.15
C PHE A 221 1.70 12.06 16.38
N ASN A 222 1.97 11.03 17.19
CA ASN A 222 1.18 10.67 18.37
C ASN A 222 -0.32 10.46 18.06
N GLN A 223 -0.65 9.96 16.86
CA GLN A 223 -2.02 9.72 16.43
C GLN A 223 -2.49 8.34 16.87
N LYS A 224 -3.58 8.28 17.63
CA LYS A 224 -4.26 7.02 17.96
C LYS A 224 -5.00 6.47 16.74
N PRO A 225 -5.38 5.17 16.73
CA PRO A 225 -6.17 4.59 15.66
C PRO A 225 -7.47 5.39 15.37
N GLU A 226 -8.13 5.89 16.41
CA GLU A 226 -9.35 6.70 16.29
C GLU A 226 -9.06 8.05 15.62
N ASP A 227 -7.96 8.71 16.00
CA ASP A 227 -7.55 9.99 15.42
C ASP A 227 -7.29 9.86 13.90
N LYS A 228 -6.67 8.75 13.49
CA LYS A 228 -6.44 8.44 12.06
C LYS A 228 -7.76 8.32 11.29
N LEU A 229 -8.74 7.64 11.88
CA LEU A 229 -10.07 7.47 11.28
C LEU A 229 -10.82 8.80 11.18
N GLU A 230 -10.82 9.59 12.26
CA GLU A 230 -11.46 10.92 12.26
C GLU A 230 -10.84 11.87 11.25
N TYR A 231 -9.51 11.84 11.12
CA TYR A 231 -8.79 12.63 10.13
C TYR A 231 -9.27 12.30 8.71
N ILE A 232 -9.38 11.02 8.37
CA ILE A 232 -9.90 10.58 7.06
C ILE A 232 -11.33 11.07 6.85
N LYS A 233 -12.20 10.88 7.84
CA LYS A 233 -13.62 11.27 7.76
C LYS A 233 -13.79 12.77 7.56
N HIS A 234 -13.00 13.58 8.25
CA HIS A 234 -13.01 15.04 8.10
C HIS A 234 -12.54 15.50 6.71
N HIS A 235 -11.53 14.83 6.15
CA HIS A 235 -11.08 15.12 4.80
C HIS A 235 -12.11 14.70 3.75
N GLN A 236 -12.77 13.55 3.93
CA GLN A 236 -13.85 13.10 3.05
C GLN A 236 -15.06 14.05 3.09
N SER A 237 -15.44 14.58 4.26
CA SER A 237 -16.54 15.56 4.35
C SER A 237 -16.22 16.89 3.65
N SER A 238 -14.93 17.20 3.48
CA SER A 238 -14.45 18.33 2.69
C SER A 238 -14.42 18.04 1.17
N GLY A 239 -14.91 16.88 0.73
CA GLY A 239 -14.96 16.46 -0.67
C GLY A 239 -13.69 15.74 -1.17
N ALA A 240 -12.72 15.48 -0.31
CA ALA A 240 -11.53 14.73 -0.69
C ALA A 240 -11.87 13.25 -0.98
N LYS A 241 -11.18 12.67 -1.96
CA LYS A 241 -11.22 11.23 -2.25
C LYS A 241 -9.92 10.63 -1.75
N VAL A 242 -10.03 9.89 -0.66
CA VAL A 242 -8.90 9.56 0.21
C VAL A 242 -8.45 8.11 -0.02
N LEU A 243 -7.18 7.96 -0.36
CA LEU A 243 -6.47 6.69 -0.36
C LEU A 243 -5.68 6.58 0.94
N MET A 244 -6.01 5.59 1.78
CA MET A 244 -5.20 5.24 2.95
C MET A 244 -4.25 4.10 2.59
N ILE A 245 -2.99 4.25 2.97
CA ILE A 245 -1.95 3.25 2.75
C ILE A 245 -1.37 2.86 4.10
N GLY A 246 -1.36 1.56 4.35
CA GLY A 246 -1.24 1.01 5.68
C GLY A 246 -0.52 -0.31 5.79
N ASP A 247 -0.31 -0.81 7.00
CA ASP A 247 0.19 -2.17 7.24
C ASP A 247 -0.95 -3.19 7.43
N GLY A 248 -2.18 -2.72 7.67
CA GLY A 248 -3.37 -3.54 7.82
C GLY A 248 -3.58 -4.09 9.23
N LEU A 249 -2.66 -3.87 10.16
CA LEU A 249 -2.78 -4.38 11.53
C LEU A 249 -3.28 -3.27 12.47
N ASN A 250 -2.56 -2.15 12.52
CA ASN A 250 -2.81 -1.07 13.48
C ASN A 250 -3.76 0.00 12.94
N ASP A 251 -4.03 -0.03 11.64
CA ASP A 251 -4.75 1.00 10.89
C ASP A 251 -5.96 0.44 10.14
N ALA A 252 -6.42 -0.76 10.52
CA ALA A 252 -7.59 -1.41 9.95
C ALA A 252 -8.83 -0.49 9.90
N GLY A 253 -9.11 0.25 10.99
CA GLY A 253 -10.23 1.20 11.01
C GLY A 253 -10.06 2.36 10.03
N ALA A 254 -8.85 2.90 9.90
CA ALA A 254 -8.54 3.97 8.96
C ALA A 254 -8.60 3.49 7.49
N LEU A 255 -8.09 2.28 7.21
CA LEU A 255 -8.19 1.64 5.90
C LEU A 255 -9.66 1.45 5.50
N ALA A 256 -10.49 0.91 6.38
CA ALA A 256 -11.90 0.66 6.11
C ALA A 256 -12.73 1.96 5.94
N GLN A 257 -12.33 3.07 6.56
CA GLN A 257 -13.01 4.37 6.43
C GLN A 257 -12.66 5.10 5.13
N SER A 258 -11.49 4.85 4.56
CA SER A 258 -11.02 5.52 3.34
C SER A 258 -11.84 5.14 2.10
N ASP A 259 -11.75 5.93 1.02
CA ASP A 259 -12.41 5.56 -0.25
C ASP A 259 -11.74 4.34 -0.90
N VAL A 260 -10.43 4.18 -0.66
CA VAL A 260 -9.65 2.98 -0.99
C VAL A 260 -8.59 2.76 0.09
N GLY A 261 -8.59 1.59 0.72
CA GLY A 261 -7.55 1.16 1.65
C GLY A 261 -6.56 0.19 1.00
N ILE A 262 -5.26 0.53 0.97
CA ILE A 262 -4.19 -0.36 0.49
C ILE A 262 -3.28 -0.78 1.64
N ALA A 263 -3.20 -2.08 1.90
CA ALA A 263 -2.19 -2.63 2.80
C ALA A 263 -0.88 -2.94 2.06
N ILE A 264 0.26 -2.48 2.58
CA ILE A 264 1.60 -2.86 2.15
C ILE A 264 2.02 -4.07 2.96
N SER A 265 2.25 -5.21 2.30
CA SER A 265 2.64 -6.44 3.00
C SER A 265 3.98 -6.99 2.54
N GLU A 266 4.79 -7.41 3.53
CA GLU A 266 5.99 -8.23 3.33
C GLU A 266 5.66 -9.71 3.11
N ASP A 267 4.49 -10.15 3.56
CA ASP A 267 3.96 -11.49 3.39
C ASP A 267 2.50 -11.42 2.97
N VAL A 268 2.25 -11.66 1.69
CA VAL A 268 0.91 -11.58 1.09
C VAL A 268 -0.07 -12.61 1.68
N ASN A 269 0.40 -13.59 2.45
CA ASN A 269 -0.46 -14.54 3.16
C ASN A 269 -1.05 -13.97 4.46
N VAL A 270 -0.47 -12.89 4.99
CA VAL A 270 -1.01 -12.14 6.14
C VAL A 270 -1.97 -11.10 5.59
N PHE A 271 -3.25 -11.46 5.51
CA PHE A 271 -4.33 -10.62 4.97
C PHE A 271 -4.98 -9.78 6.07
N SER A 272 -5.15 -8.48 5.84
CA SER A 272 -6.03 -7.64 6.66
C SER A 272 -7.42 -7.54 6.04
N PRO A 273 -8.49 -8.00 6.73
CA PRO A 273 -9.87 -7.92 6.26
C PRO A 273 -10.35 -6.51 5.89
N ALA A 274 -9.70 -5.50 6.47
CA ALA A 274 -10.10 -4.11 6.38
C ALA A 274 -9.57 -3.36 5.14
N CYS A 275 -8.74 -3.99 4.31
CA CYS A 275 -8.20 -3.37 3.09
C CYS A 275 -8.95 -3.78 1.82
N ASP A 276 -8.93 -2.90 0.83
CA ASP A 276 -9.48 -3.11 -0.52
C ASP A 276 -8.46 -3.71 -1.48
N ALA A 277 -7.17 -3.46 -1.23
CA ALA A 277 -6.09 -4.07 -1.98
C ALA A 277 -4.83 -4.30 -1.14
N ILE A 278 -4.04 -5.28 -1.56
CA ILE A 278 -2.71 -5.56 -1.01
C ILE A 278 -1.66 -5.26 -2.07
N LEU A 279 -0.65 -4.48 -1.68
CA LEU A 279 0.55 -4.26 -2.47
C LEU A 279 1.72 -4.98 -1.81
N ASP A 280 2.39 -5.85 -2.57
CA ASP A 280 3.64 -6.46 -2.12
C ASP A 280 4.69 -5.36 -1.90
N ALA A 281 5.36 -5.41 -0.73
CA ALA A 281 6.39 -4.49 -0.29
C ALA A 281 7.48 -4.22 -1.35
N SER A 282 7.85 -5.23 -2.14
CA SER A 282 8.84 -5.09 -3.22
C SER A 282 8.40 -4.16 -4.35
N LYS A 283 7.09 -3.90 -4.46
CA LYS A 283 6.45 -3.04 -5.47
C LYS A 283 6.02 -1.68 -4.93
N PHE A 284 6.40 -1.32 -3.71
CA PHE A 284 6.11 0.00 -3.11
C PHE A 284 6.42 1.17 -4.05
N ASN A 285 7.57 1.15 -4.74
CA ASN A 285 7.98 2.19 -5.69
C ASN A 285 7.08 2.29 -6.95
N SER A 286 6.34 1.24 -7.24
CA SER A 286 5.43 1.17 -8.38
C SER A 286 4.01 1.64 -8.05
N LEU A 287 3.71 1.98 -6.79
CA LEU A 287 2.41 2.47 -6.34
C LEU A 287 1.86 3.58 -7.25
N TYR A 288 2.66 4.61 -7.54
CA TYR A 288 2.25 5.70 -8.43
C TYR A 288 1.79 5.20 -9.81
N HIS A 289 2.46 4.18 -10.36
CA HIS A 289 2.12 3.65 -11.67
C HIS A 289 0.81 2.86 -11.64
N PHE A 290 0.50 2.15 -10.55
CA PHE A 290 -0.81 1.49 -10.38
C PHE A 290 -1.95 2.51 -10.33
N ILE A 291 -1.81 3.57 -9.52
CA ILE A 291 -2.81 4.65 -9.44
C ILE A 291 -2.99 5.32 -10.83
N LYS A 292 -1.88 5.60 -11.52
CA LYS A 292 -1.92 6.16 -12.88
C LYS A 292 -2.57 5.22 -13.89
N ALA A 293 -2.30 3.92 -13.80
CA ALA A 293 -2.91 2.91 -14.66
C ALA A 293 -4.41 2.80 -14.42
N SER A 294 -4.89 2.95 -13.19
CA SER A 294 -6.31 3.07 -12.86
C SER A 294 -6.96 4.27 -13.56
N LYS A 295 -6.32 5.45 -13.52
CA LYS A 295 -6.78 6.63 -14.28
C LYS A 295 -6.85 6.37 -15.79
N GLN A 296 -5.85 5.68 -16.34
CA GLN A 296 -5.84 5.32 -17.76
C GLN A 296 -6.93 4.31 -18.13
N ALA A 297 -7.28 3.38 -17.23
CA ALA A 297 -8.39 2.45 -17.44
C ALA A 297 -9.72 3.19 -17.61
N ILE A 298 -10.00 4.22 -16.79
CA ILE A 298 -11.18 5.08 -16.96
C ILE A 298 -11.14 5.80 -18.30
N THR A 299 -9.97 6.28 -18.73
CA THR A 299 -9.82 6.92 -20.04
C THR A 299 -10.10 5.94 -21.19
N ILE A 300 -9.65 4.68 -21.10
CA ILE A 300 -9.96 3.63 -22.09
C ILE A 300 -11.47 3.37 -22.15
N ILE A 301 -12.14 3.31 -21.00
CA ILE A 301 -13.59 3.13 -20.92
C ILE A 301 -14.27 4.31 -21.63
N LYS A 302 -13.90 5.56 -21.33
CA LYS A 302 -14.45 6.75 -22.01
C LYS A 302 -14.23 6.73 -23.52
N TRP A 303 -13.05 6.31 -24.00
CA TRP A 303 -12.80 6.16 -25.44
C TRP A 303 -13.64 5.04 -26.07
N SER A 304 -13.87 3.95 -25.34
CA SER A 304 -14.74 2.86 -25.78
C SER A 304 -16.19 3.33 -25.92
N PHE A 305 -16.66 4.16 -24.99
CA PHE A 305 -17.95 4.84 -25.09
C PHE A 305 -18.05 5.72 -26.34
N VAL A 306 -17.04 6.57 -26.59
CA VAL A 306 -17.01 7.44 -27.77
C VAL A 306 -17.02 6.61 -29.06
N LEU A 307 -16.19 5.57 -29.13
CA LEU A 307 -16.12 4.68 -30.31
C LEU A 307 -17.46 3.96 -30.55
N SER A 308 -18.07 3.41 -29.49
CA SER A 308 -19.38 2.76 -29.59
C SER A 308 -20.49 3.75 -29.99
N PHE A 309 -20.44 4.99 -29.50
CA PHE A 309 -21.41 6.00 -29.85
C PHE A 309 -21.31 6.40 -31.33
N VAL A 310 -20.09 6.65 -31.84
CA VAL A 310 -19.85 6.95 -33.25
C VAL A 310 -20.33 5.80 -34.13
N TYR A 311 -20.03 4.56 -33.75
CA TYR A 311 -20.50 3.38 -34.46
C TYR A 311 -22.03 3.33 -34.55
N ASN A 312 -22.72 3.48 -33.42
CA ASN A 312 -24.19 3.45 -33.38
C ASN A 312 -24.80 4.64 -34.14
N ALA A 313 -24.20 5.83 -34.08
CA ALA A 313 -24.67 7.00 -34.81
C ALA A 313 -24.60 6.80 -36.33
N ILE A 314 -23.49 6.24 -36.83
CA ILE A 314 -23.33 5.89 -38.26
C ILE A 314 -24.33 4.81 -38.64
N GLY A 315 -24.45 3.75 -37.85
CA GLY A 315 -25.41 2.68 -38.10
C GLY A 315 -26.86 3.17 -38.11
N LEU A 316 -27.21 4.06 -37.19
CA LEU A 316 -28.53 4.69 -37.11
C LEU A 316 -28.83 5.57 -38.33
N TYR A 317 -27.85 6.32 -38.83
CA TYR A 317 -28.00 7.09 -40.07
C TYR A 317 -28.38 6.18 -41.26
N PHE A 318 -27.69 5.06 -41.45
CA PHE A 318 -28.01 4.10 -42.51
C PHE A 318 -29.35 3.38 -42.28
N ALA A 319 -29.72 3.13 -41.03
CA ALA A 319 -31.00 2.55 -40.68
C ALA A 319 -32.17 3.49 -41.02
N VAL A 320 -32.12 4.74 -40.56
CA VAL A 320 -33.18 5.74 -40.78
C VAL A 320 -33.33 6.11 -42.26
N THR A 321 -32.23 6.13 -43.02
CA THR A 321 -32.28 6.37 -44.49
C THR A 321 -32.76 5.16 -45.29
N GLY A 322 -33.04 4.03 -44.64
CA GLY A 322 -33.53 2.80 -45.29
C GLY A 322 -32.48 2.09 -46.14
N GLN A 323 -31.20 2.37 -45.91
CA GLN A 323 -30.07 1.76 -46.59
C GLN A 323 -29.53 0.53 -45.85
N LEU A 324 -29.89 0.36 -44.56
CA LEU A 324 -29.46 -0.77 -43.73
C LEU A 324 -30.54 -1.85 -43.65
N ALA A 325 -30.25 -3.04 -44.16
CA ALA A 325 -31.13 -4.19 -43.98
C ALA A 325 -31.03 -4.74 -42.54
N PRO A 326 -32.12 -5.23 -41.92
CA PRO A 326 -32.11 -5.79 -40.57
C PRO A 326 -31.06 -6.89 -40.34
N VAL A 327 -30.84 -7.75 -41.35
CA VAL A 327 -29.83 -8.83 -41.27
C VAL A 327 -28.41 -8.25 -41.16
N VAL A 328 -28.12 -7.15 -41.85
CA VAL A 328 -26.82 -6.48 -41.76
C VAL A 328 -26.66 -5.85 -40.37
N ALA A 329 -27.71 -5.18 -39.86
CA ALA A 329 -27.71 -4.64 -38.50
C ALA A 329 -27.44 -5.73 -37.45
N ALA A 330 -28.04 -6.91 -37.61
CA ALA A 330 -27.85 -8.05 -36.72
C ALA A 330 -26.41 -8.60 -36.71
N ILE A 331 -25.68 -8.52 -37.83
CA ILE A 331 -24.26 -8.92 -37.92
C ILE A 331 -23.33 -7.83 -37.36
N LEU A 332 -23.65 -6.57 -37.63
CA LEU A 332 -22.88 -5.42 -37.19
C LEU A 332 -22.82 -5.31 -35.65
N MET A 333 -23.91 -5.60 -34.96
CA MET A 333 -24.00 -5.49 -33.50
C MET A 333 -23.00 -6.36 -32.71
N PRO A 334 -22.87 -7.68 -32.97
CA PRO A 334 -21.81 -8.50 -32.39
C PRO A 334 -20.40 -8.05 -32.81
N LEU A 335 -20.20 -7.64 -34.06
CA LEU A 335 -18.89 -7.16 -34.53
C LEU A 335 -18.44 -5.89 -33.79
N SER A 336 -19.36 -4.96 -33.53
CA SER A 336 -19.11 -3.78 -32.70
C SER A 336 -18.63 -4.17 -31.31
N SER A 337 -19.32 -5.14 -30.69
CA SER A 337 -18.97 -5.62 -29.35
C SER A 337 -17.59 -6.27 -29.32
N ILE A 338 -17.26 -7.11 -30.31
CA ILE A 338 -15.91 -7.69 -30.47
C ILE A 338 -14.87 -6.60 -30.65
N SER A 339 -15.15 -5.57 -31.46
CA SER A 339 -14.19 -4.48 -31.70
C SER A 339 -13.83 -3.73 -30.41
N ILE A 340 -14.81 -3.47 -29.55
CA ILE A 340 -14.61 -2.84 -28.24
C ILE A 340 -13.81 -3.75 -27.31
N VAL A 341 -14.14 -5.04 -27.24
CA VAL A 341 -13.40 -5.99 -26.39
C VAL A 341 -11.94 -6.10 -26.84
N VAL A 342 -11.66 -6.14 -28.15
CA VAL A 342 -10.30 -6.15 -28.69
C VAL A 342 -9.59 -4.86 -28.33
N PHE A 343 -10.22 -3.71 -28.55
CA PHE A 343 -9.67 -2.39 -28.23
C PHE A 343 -9.28 -2.29 -26.74
N THR A 344 -10.21 -2.57 -25.82
CA THR A 344 -9.97 -2.49 -24.38
C THR A 344 -8.87 -3.45 -23.96
N THR A 345 -8.84 -4.67 -24.50
CA THR A 345 -7.83 -5.69 -24.19
C THR A 345 -6.44 -5.29 -24.67
N VAL A 346 -6.32 -4.74 -25.88
CA VAL A 346 -5.04 -4.27 -26.43
C VAL A 346 -4.53 -3.09 -25.62
N CYS A 347 -5.36 -2.07 -25.38
CA CYS A 347 -4.97 -0.88 -24.66
C CYS A 347 -4.52 -1.18 -23.21
N THR A 348 -5.28 -2.02 -22.50
CA THR A 348 -4.92 -2.42 -21.13
C THR A 348 -3.64 -3.27 -21.09
N ASN A 349 -3.40 -4.15 -22.06
CA ASN A 349 -2.13 -4.89 -22.15
C ASN A 349 -0.93 -3.98 -22.44
N ILE A 350 -1.10 -2.93 -23.25
CA ILE A 350 -0.07 -1.91 -23.50
C ILE A 350 0.27 -1.17 -22.20
N ILE A 351 -0.73 -0.81 -21.39
CA ILE A 351 -0.52 -0.24 -20.06
C ILE A 351 0.25 -1.22 -19.18
N GLY A 352 -0.17 -2.48 -19.13
CA GLY A 352 0.49 -3.53 -18.34
C GLY A 352 1.97 -3.73 -18.69
N ARG A 353 2.36 -3.56 -19.96
CA ARG A 353 3.77 -3.62 -20.38
C ARG A 353 4.61 -2.47 -19.81
N LYS A 354 4.02 -1.28 -19.61
CA LYS A 354 4.70 -0.12 -19.01
C LYS A 354 4.80 -0.19 -17.48
N LEU A 355 4.08 -1.13 -16.85
CA LEU A 355 4.10 -1.35 -15.39
C LEU A 355 5.12 -2.41 -14.95
N LYS A 356 5.60 -3.24 -15.90
CA LYS A 356 6.75 -4.13 -15.69
C LYS A 356 8.02 -3.31 -15.62
#